data_AF-A0A7W4GED7-F1
#
_entry.id   AF-A0A7W4GED7-F1
#
_cell.length_a   1.000
_cell.length_b   1.000
_cell.length_c   1.000
_cell.angle_alpha   90.00
_cell.angle_beta   90.00
_cell.angle_gamma   90.00
#
_symmetry.space_group_name_H-M   'P 1'
#
loop_
_entity.id
_entity.type
_entity.pdbx_description
1 polymer ?
#
loop_
_entity_poly.entity_id
_entity_poly.type
_entity_poly.pdbx_seq_one_letter_code
_entity_poly.pdbx_strand_id
1 'polypeptide(L)'
;PKTGVHSVYGMDGSPVPYFEYDADGKINKAWVFMGMRRGGSSYYALDVTDKDAAPTLLWIKNNSDYSLLGQSWSEPVVTKISGWKDSKGKAKPVLVVGAGYNPNTKDGASVGTNDTTGAGIYILDAATGAKLHSFGGSGADTSMPGIIDSIPSKVAVLDSNNDQLADRIYAADTGANVWRLDLPGLPTDTQNPWSAYHFASMGGGDLASDIRFYSEPVIAQTAFSNVAEHTYTDINNNSVTSKQYQSIPYDAVVVGSGHRANPLNKSRNDKFFVFQDRNIISKSYSSAAGNTVPDTLTISDLYDVTTESPTEETALITFGQKRGWYYRFADAGEKSLSAATIVQGKVFFTSYVPQTGATENACLVPGEGRLRGRDLHKGGKVYSNSQDYFKMSEQVPDTPTLVIPKNGDNSSYMYLIGIGDVANDMIKKDLLGDDGCAAGDNKCVGGGLGVNQIYYHMKEN
;
A
#
# COMPACT_ATOMS: atom_id res chain seq x y z
N PRO A 1 -29.77 5.61 -21.10
CA PRO A 1 -29.72 6.31 -19.78
C PRO A 1 -28.27 6.40 -19.32
N LYS A 2 -27.78 7.56 -18.90
CA LYS A 2 -26.41 7.71 -18.39
C LYS A 2 -26.25 6.85 -17.14
N THR A 3 -25.59 5.71 -17.27
CA THR A 3 -25.11 4.91 -16.15
C THR A 3 -23.93 5.66 -15.52
N GLY A 4 -23.94 5.86 -14.18
CA GLY A 4 -22.77 6.35 -13.43
C GLY A 4 -22.97 7.54 -12.48
N VAL A 5 -24.08 8.28 -12.54
CA VAL A 5 -24.37 9.32 -11.53
C VAL A 5 -25.53 8.85 -10.66
N HIS A 6 -25.20 8.21 -9.53
CA HIS A 6 -26.14 8.00 -8.45
C HIS A 6 -26.71 9.38 -8.02
N SER A 7 -28.02 9.47 -7.77
CA SER A 7 -28.66 10.71 -7.33
C SER A 7 -28.15 11.09 -5.95
N VAL A 8 -27.20 12.04 -5.92
CA VAL A 8 -26.56 12.62 -4.72
C VAL A 8 -25.81 11.59 -3.87
N TYR A 9 -24.48 11.57 -4.00
CA TYR A 9 -23.61 10.86 -3.06
C TYR A 9 -23.52 11.65 -1.75
N GLY A 10 -23.71 10.98 -0.62
CA GLY A 10 -23.53 11.53 0.72
C GLY A 10 -22.11 11.31 1.26
N MET A 11 -21.99 11.11 2.58
CA MET A 11 -20.76 10.65 3.22
C MET A 11 -20.57 9.16 2.95
N ASP A 12 -19.53 8.81 2.19
CA ASP A 12 -19.22 7.43 1.78
C ASP A 12 -17.82 6.97 2.24
N GLY A 13 -17.01 7.87 2.81
CA GLY A 13 -15.69 7.52 3.35
C GLY A 13 -15.80 6.72 4.65
N SER A 14 -14.90 5.74 4.81
CA SER A 14 -14.76 5.00 6.06
C SER A 14 -14.33 5.94 7.19
N PRO A 15 -15.01 5.92 8.35
CA PRO A 15 -14.58 6.70 9.52
C PRO A 15 -13.27 6.16 10.09
N VAL A 16 -12.33 7.07 10.33
CA VAL A 16 -11.04 6.77 10.95
C VAL A 16 -11.03 7.30 12.38
N PRO A 17 -10.98 6.42 13.40
CA PRO A 17 -10.94 6.85 14.79
C PRO A 17 -9.51 7.21 15.22
N TYR A 18 -9.40 8.16 16.15
CA TYR A 18 -8.21 8.44 16.94
C TYR A 18 -8.55 8.39 18.41
N PHE A 19 -7.71 7.73 19.21
CA PHE A 19 -7.85 7.65 20.65
C PHE A 19 -6.59 8.20 21.34
N GLU A 20 -6.79 8.98 22.40
CA GLU A 20 -5.77 9.31 23.37
C GLU A 20 -6.19 8.72 24.71
N TYR A 21 -5.31 7.95 25.35
CA TYR A 21 -5.55 7.37 26.67
C TYR A 21 -4.85 8.19 27.76
N ASP A 22 -5.47 8.27 28.93
CA ASP A 22 -4.85 8.82 30.14
C ASP A 22 -3.89 7.81 30.79
N ALA A 23 -3.32 8.17 31.94
CA ALA A 23 -2.38 7.34 32.69
C ALA A 23 -3.01 6.04 33.24
N ASP A 24 -4.33 6.00 33.38
CA ASP A 24 -5.09 4.84 33.87
C ASP A 24 -5.59 3.95 32.73
N GLY A 25 -5.25 4.28 31.47
CA GLY A 25 -5.69 3.55 30.29
C GLY A 25 -7.14 3.82 29.90
N LYS A 26 -7.76 4.88 30.43
CA LYS A 26 -9.10 5.31 30.00
C LYS A 26 -9.00 6.26 28.83
N ILE A 27 -10.05 6.29 28.00
CA ILE A 27 -10.14 7.21 26.88
C ILE A 27 -10.20 8.65 27.43
N ASN A 28 -9.17 9.43 27.16
CA ASN A 28 -9.10 10.87 27.44
C ASN A 28 -9.62 11.70 26.25
N LYS A 29 -9.51 11.16 25.03
CA LYS A 29 -9.94 11.80 23.79
C LYS A 29 -10.32 10.75 22.77
N ALA A 30 -11.43 10.95 22.07
CA ALA A 30 -11.81 10.15 20.92
C ALA A 30 -12.29 11.07 19.79
N TRP A 31 -11.63 11.00 18.65
CA TRP A 31 -11.96 11.77 17.44
C TRP A 31 -12.26 10.85 16.27
N VAL A 32 -13.07 11.30 15.32
CA VAL A 32 -13.38 10.57 14.08
C VAL A 32 -13.14 11.47 12.88
N PHE A 33 -12.41 10.97 11.89
CA PHE A 33 -12.09 11.65 10.65
C PHE A 33 -12.72 10.95 9.44
N MET A 34 -13.32 11.70 8.52
CA MET A 34 -14.04 11.14 7.37
C MET A 34 -13.93 12.02 6.15
N GLY A 35 -13.73 11.41 4.98
CA GLY A 35 -13.91 12.04 3.67
C GLY A 35 -15.29 11.74 3.07
N MET A 36 -15.70 12.53 2.08
CA MET A 36 -16.97 12.35 1.36
C MET A 36 -16.89 11.35 0.19
N ARG A 37 -15.69 10.93 -0.24
CA ARG A 37 -15.48 10.20 -1.51
C ARG A 37 -16.23 10.88 -2.67
N ARG A 38 -17.15 10.18 -3.35
CA ARG A 38 -17.96 10.73 -4.46
C ARG A 38 -18.89 11.87 -4.04
N GLY A 39 -19.18 12.03 -2.74
CA GLY A 39 -20.02 13.11 -2.22
C GLY A 39 -19.38 14.50 -2.30
N GLY A 40 -18.05 14.59 -2.42
CA GLY A 40 -17.38 15.88 -2.57
C GLY A 40 -15.93 15.91 -2.08
N SER A 41 -15.40 17.11 -1.96
CA SER A 41 -14.01 17.39 -1.57
C SER A 41 -13.84 17.62 -0.08
N SER A 42 -14.86 17.50 0.77
CA SER A 42 -14.72 17.86 2.19
C SER A 42 -14.21 16.71 3.04
N TYR A 43 -13.28 17.02 3.94
CA TYR A 43 -12.97 16.20 5.11
C TYR A 43 -13.65 16.79 6.35
N TYR A 44 -14.06 15.90 7.25
CA TYR A 44 -14.73 16.20 8.51
C TYR A 44 -13.92 15.63 9.67
N ALA A 45 -13.92 16.35 10.78
CA ALA A 45 -13.47 15.84 12.07
C ALA A 45 -14.55 16.06 13.13
N LEU A 46 -14.86 15.01 13.87
CA LEU A 46 -15.83 15.03 14.96
C LEU A 46 -15.13 14.65 16.27
N ASP A 47 -15.49 15.33 17.35
CA ASP A 47 -15.18 14.91 18.71
C ASP A 47 -16.29 14.01 19.23
N VAL A 48 -15.91 12.78 19.58
CA VAL A 48 -16.77 11.73 20.13
C VAL A 48 -16.25 11.23 21.49
N THR A 49 -15.49 12.09 22.20
CA THR A 49 -14.87 11.74 23.49
C THR A 49 -15.90 11.34 24.53
N ASP A 50 -17.03 12.08 24.60
CA ASP A 50 -18.16 11.71 25.45
C ASP A 50 -19.12 10.79 24.69
N LYS A 51 -19.10 9.50 25.05
CA LYS A 51 -19.95 8.46 24.45
C LYS A 51 -21.45 8.66 24.72
N ASP A 52 -21.81 9.44 25.74
CA ASP A 52 -23.19 9.66 26.18
C ASP A 52 -23.76 10.99 25.65
N ALA A 53 -22.94 11.81 24.99
CA ALA A 53 -23.32 13.07 24.36
C ALA A 53 -23.37 12.98 22.83
N ALA A 54 -24.04 13.94 22.20
CA ALA A 54 -23.99 14.09 20.75
C ALA A 54 -22.57 14.49 20.31
N PRO A 55 -22.04 13.90 19.22
CA PRO A 55 -20.75 14.31 18.66
C PRO A 55 -20.69 15.80 18.35
N THR A 56 -19.54 16.43 18.60
CA THR A 56 -19.33 17.85 18.26
C THR A 56 -18.42 17.98 17.04
N LEU A 57 -18.69 18.97 16.19
CA LEU A 57 -17.87 19.22 15.01
C LEU A 57 -16.58 19.93 15.42
N LEU A 58 -15.42 19.33 15.13
CA LEU A 58 -14.13 20.00 15.30
C LEU A 58 -13.87 20.95 14.12
N TRP A 59 -13.96 20.43 12.90
CA TRP A 59 -13.74 21.21 11.68
C TRP A 59 -14.30 20.51 10.45
N ILE A 60 -14.52 21.31 9.40
CA ILE A 60 -14.77 20.87 8.02
C ILE A 60 -13.79 21.63 7.15
N LYS A 61 -13.10 20.92 6.27
CA LYS A 61 -12.10 21.49 5.36
C LYS A 61 -12.29 20.94 3.96
N ASN A 62 -12.11 21.77 2.94
CA ASN A 62 -12.35 21.40 1.55
C ASN A 62 -11.32 22.03 0.60
N ASN A 63 -11.60 22.03 -0.70
CA ASN A 63 -10.69 22.55 -1.72
C ASN A 63 -10.43 24.06 -1.65
N SER A 64 -11.26 24.84 -0.94
CA SER A 64 -10.96 26.24 -0.63
C SER A 64 -9.86 26.40 0.42
N ASP A 65 -9.70 25.42 1.31
CA ASP A 65 -8.61 25.35 2.28
C ASP A 65 -7.37 24.67 1.68
N TYR A 66 -7.59 23.71 0.77
CA TYR A 66 -6.57 22.83 0.20
C TYR A 66 -6.64 22.86 -1.34
N SER A 67 -5.85 23.73 -1.99
CA SER A 67 -5.97 23.99 -3.44
C SER A 67 -5.76 22.77 -4.35
N LEU A 68 -4.98 21.77 -3.94
CA LEU A 68 -4.74 20.53 -4.71
C LEU A 68 -5.89 19.54 -4.56
N LEU A 69 -6.82 19.75 -3.62
CA LEU A 69 -7.78 18.73 -3.21
C LEU A 69 -8.87 18.51 -4.27
N GLY A 70 -8.99 17.27 -4.74
CA GLY A 70 -10.10 16.76 -5.53
C GLY A 70 -11.22 16.20 -4.64
N GLN A 71 -11.92 15.18 -5.12
CA GLN A 71 -12.85 14.42 -4.26
C GLN A 71 -12.09 13.70 -3.15
N SER A 72 -12.60 13.76 -1.93
CA SER A 72 -11.95 13.29 -0.70
C SER A 72 -12.05 11.76 -0.54
N TRP A 73 -11.37 11.04 -1.44
CA TRP A 73 -11.37 9.57 -1.49
C TRP A 73 -10.35 8.93 -0.55
N SER A 74 -9.24 9.63 -0.28
CA SER A 74 -8.14 9.09 0.51
C SER A 74 -8.58 8.96 1.97
N GLU A 75 -8.58 7.73 2.49
CA GLU A 75 -8.83 7.50 3.90
C GLU A 75 -7.69 8.14 4.72
N PRO A 76 -7.97 9.00 5.71
CA PRO A 76 -6.93 9.63 6.52
C PRO A 76 -6.08 8.61 7.28
N VAL A 77 -4.75 8.80 7.27
CA VAL A 77 -3.86 8.09 8.18
C VAL A 77 -3.55 9.00 9.36
N VAL A 78 -3.94 8.58 10.57
CA VAL A 78 -3.58 9.28 11.80
C VAL A 78 -2.18 8.83 12.23
N THR A 79 -1.25 9.76 12.32
CA THR A 79 0.14 9.48 12.76
C THR A 79 0.70 10.68 13.54
N LYS A 80 1.99 10.67 13.84
CA LYS A 80 2.74 11.80 14.40
C LYS A 80 3.95 12.07 13.50
N ILE A 81 4.46 13.30 13.54
CA ILE A 81 5.62 13.72 12.75
C ILE A 81 6.60 14.49 13.62
N SER A 82 7.86 14.54 13.20
CA SER A 82 8.87 15.36 13.87
C SER A 82 8.48 16.84 13.86
N GLY A 83 8.73 17.51 14.98
CA GLY A 83 8.46 18.94 15.15
C GLY A 83 7.03 19.34 15.50
N TRP A 84 6.04 18.46 15.33
CA TRP A 84 4.65 18.78 15.66
C TRP A 84 4.31 18.35 17.09
N LYS A 85 4.44 19.28 18.04
CA LYS A 85 4.32 19.01 19.47
C LYS A 85 3.37 20.00 20.15
N ASP A 86 2.81 19.61 21.28
CA ASP A 86 2.07 20.50 22.17
C ASP A 86 3.03 21.38 23.00
N SER A 87 2.47 22.26 23.83
CA SER A 87 3.25 23.15 24.70
C SER A 87 4.10 22.43 25.75
N LYS A 88 3.86 21.13 25.98
CA LYS A 88 4.63 20.28 26.90
C LYS A 88 5.66 19.42 26.16
N GLY A 89 5.79 19.57 24.84
CA GLY A 89 6.72 18.80 24.02
C GLY A 89 6.22 17.41 23.63
N LYS A 90 4.95 17.06 23.91
CA LYS A 90 4.35 15.78 23.48
C LYS A 90 3.95 15.88 22.02
N ALA A 91 4.34 14.90 21.21
CA ALA A 91 3.97 14.85 19.80
C ALA A 91 2.45 14.79 19.62
N LYS A 92 1.94 15.66 18.75
CA LYS A 92 0.51 15.79 18.44
C LYS A 92 0.13 14.93 17.22
N PRO A 93 -1.11 14.41 17.17
CA PRO A 93 -1.59 13.70 16.00
C PRO A 93 -1.70 14.63 14.78
N VAL A 94 -1.37 14.08 13.61
CA VAL A 94 -1.59 14.67 12.30
C VAL A 94 -2.38 13.69 11.43
N LEU A 95 -3.04 14.20 10.40
CA LEU A 95 -3.65 13.41 9.34
C LEU A 95 -2.78 13.48 8.09
N VAL A 96 -2.47 12.35 7.50
CA VAL A 96 -1.89 12.27 6.17
C VAL A 96 -2.96 11.78 5.20
N VAL A 97 -3.21 12.56 4.15
CA VAL A 97 -4.21 12.26 3.12
C VAL A 97 -3.63 12.49 1.73
N GLY A 98 -3.93 11.61 0.79
CA GLY A 98 -3.81 11.93 -0.63
C GLY A 98 -4.74 13.10 -1.00
N ALA A 99 -4.34 13.90 -1.97
CA ALA A 99 -5.11 15.05 -2.43
C ALA A 99 -6.41 14.63 -3.16
N GLY A 100 -6.67 13.33 -3.33
CA GLY A 100 -7.99 12.82 -3.66
C GLY A 100 -8.13 12.44 -5.13
N TYR A 101 -9.35 12.50 -5.63
CA TYR A 101 -9.74 11.95 -6.94
C TYR A 101 -10.34 13.01 -7.87
N ASN A 102 -9.94 13.00 -9.14
CA ASN A 102 -10.57 13.79 -10.18
C ASN A 102 -11.48 12.92 -11.07
N PRO A 103 -12.81 12.98 -10.90
CA PRO A 103 -13.72 12.15 -11.69
C PRO A 103 -13.76 12.56 -13.17
N ASN A 104 -13.49 13.83 -13.50
CA ASN A 104 -13.64 14.34 -14.86
C ASN A 104 -12.66 13.69 -15.85
N THR A 105 -11.51 13.29 -15.34
CA THR A 105 -10.38 12.74 -16.11
C THR A 105 -10.22 11.24 -15.88
N LYS A 106 -10.74 10.71 -14.75
CA LYS A 106 -10.51 9.32 -14.34
C LYS A 106 -11.75 8.42 -14.33
N ASP A 107 -12.98 8.92 -14.42
CA ASP A 107 -14.18 8.04 -14.45
C ASP A 107 -14.37 7.35 -15.82
N GLY A 108 -13.87 7.95 -16.90
CA GLY A 108 -14.07 7.46 -18.27
C GLY A 108 -13.35 6.14 -18.56
N ALA A 109 -13.95 5.30 -19.42
CA ALA A 109 -13.37 4.02 -19.82
C ALA A 109 -12.09 4.14 -20.66
N SER A 110 -11.89 5.27 -21.35
CA SER A 110 -10.71 5.61 -22.15
C SER A 110 -9.44 5.80 -21.30
N VAL A 111 -8.30 5.98 -21.97
CA VAL A 111 -7.05 6.42 -21.33
C VAL A 111 -7.29 7.73 -20.59
N GLY A 112 -6.83 7.82 -19.34
CA GLY A 112 -6.99 9.01 -18.51
C GLY A 112 -6.14 10.19 -19.03
N THR A 113 -6.52 11.41 -18.63
CA THR A 113 -5.74 12.62 -18.89
C THR A 113 -5.14 13.18 -17.59
N ASN A 114 -4.21 14.11 -17.71
CA ASN A 114 -3.61 14.80 -16.57
C ASN A 114 -4.66 15.50 -15.69
N ASP A 115 -4.41 15.48 -14.39
CA ASP A 115 -5.28 16.04 -13.37
C ASP A 115 -4.92 17.47 -12.98
N THR A 116 -5.96 18.29 -12.79
CA THR A 116 -5.84 19.65 -12.25
C THR A 116 -6.00 19.72 -10.74
N THR A 117 -6.58 18.68 -10.13
CA THR A 117 -6.78 18.47 -8.67
C THR A 117 -6.67 16.98 -8.38
N GLY A 118 -6.41 16.59 -7.14
CA GLY A 118 -6.18 15.19 -6.75
C GLY A 118 -4.70 14.80 -6.70
N ALA A 119 -3.83 15.54 -7.38
CA ALA A 119 -2.40 15.23 -7.54
C ALA A 119 -1.56 15.84 -6.41
N GLY A 120 -1.36 15.10 -5.33
CA GLY A 120 -0.53 15.50 -4.20
C GLY A 120 -0.91 14.81 -2.90
N ILE A 121 -0.31 15.24 -1.81
CA ILE A 121 -0.53 14.75 -0.45
C ILE A 121 -0.56 15.95 0.50
N TYR A 122 -1.43 15.89 1.50
CA TYR A 122 -1.48 16.84 2.60
C TYR A 122 -1.15 16.19 3.94
N ILE A 123 -0.43 16.94 4.77
CA ILE A 123 -0.27 16.66 6.19
C ILE A 123 -1.01 17.77 6.94
N LEU A 124 -1.98 17.39 7.76
CA LEU A 124 -2.92 18.29 8.42
C LEU A 124 -2.82 18.13 9.94
N ASP A 125 -2.97 19.21 10.69
CA ASP A 125 -3.16 19.11 12.14
C ASP A 125 -4.51 18.45 12.42
N ALA A 126 -4.51 17.34 13.18
CA ALA A 126 -5.73 16.57 13.38
C ALA A 126 -6.80 17.32 14.20
N ALA A 127 -6.40 18.24 15.08
CA ALA A 127 -7.34 18.96 15.94
C ALA A 127 -8.05 20.12 15.22
N THR A 128 -7.39 20.74 14.23
CA THR A 128 -7.84 21.99 13.60
C THR A 128 -8.07 21.90 12.09
N GLY A 129 -7.55 20.86 11.45
CA GLY A 129 -7.53 20.74 9.99
C GLY A 129 -6.62 21.78 9.32
N ALA A 130 -5.72 22.44 10.06
CA ALA A 130 -4.78 23.36 9.44
C ALA A 130 -3.77 22.59 8.57
N LYS A 131 -3.47 23.09 7.36
CA LYS A 131 -2.41 22.55 6.51
C LYS A 131 -1.07 22.76 7.22
N LEU A 132 -0.39 21.67 7.56
CA LEU A 132 0.98 21.69 8.08
C LEU A 132 2.00 21.61 6.95
N HIS A 133 1.76 20.72 5.99
CA HIS A 133 2.63 20.53 4.83
C HIS A 133 1.87 19.97 3.64
N SER A 134 2.43 20.14 2.44
CA SER A 134 1.91 19.56 1.21
C SER A 134 3.02 19.10 0.29
N PHE A 135 2.79 17.97 -0.36
CA PHE A 135 3.63 17.44 -1.42
C PHE A 135 2.82 17.44 -2.71
N GLY A 136 3.40 17.88 -3.83
CA GLY A 136 2.67 17.92 -5.09
C GLY A 136 3.40 18.67 -6.19
N GLY A 137 2.65 19.09 -7.21
CA GLY A 137 3.17 19.92 -8.29
C GLY A 137 3.41 21.38 -7.88
N SER A 138 3.28 22.29 -8.84
CA SER A 138 3.46 23.73 -8.61
C SER A 138 2.54 24.25 -7.48
N GLY A 139 3.11 24.97 -6.52
CA GLY A 139 2.38 25.54 -5.37
C GLY A 139 2.32 24.66 -4.12
N ALA A 140 2.86 23.43 -4.15
CA ALA A 140 3.06 22.62 -2.96
C ALA A 140 4.31 23.07 -2.15
N ASP A 141 4.37 22.69 -0.87
CA ASP A 141 5.51 23.04 0.00
C ASP A 141 6.77 22.21 -0.37
N THR A 142 6.59 20.92 -0.70
CA THR A 142 7.63 20.06 -1.29
C THR A 142 7.19 19.60 -2.69
N SER A 143 8.08 19.78 -3.66
CA SER A 143 7.83 19.35 -5.04
C SER A 143 7.83 17.81 -5.18
N MET A 144 6.88 17.30 -5.97
CA MET A 144 6.84 15.94 -6.49
C MET A 144 7.02 16.03 -8.02
N PRO A 145 8.26 16.00 -8.53
CA PRO A 145 8.52 16.24 -9.94
C PRO A 145 7.77 15.23 -10.83
N GLY A 146 6.95 15.74 -11.75
CA GLY A 146 6.21 14.91 -12.71
C GLY A 146 4.85 14.41 -12.22
N ILE A 147 4.40 14.76 -11.01
CA ILE A 147 3.06 14.35 -10.55
C ILE A 147 1.96 15.03 -11.39
N ILE A 148 1.13 14.21 -12.02
CA ILE A 148 0.01 14.65 -12.88
C ILE A 148 -1.24 13.79 -12.68
N ASP A 149 -1.20 12.81 -11.78
CA ASP A 149 -2.26 11.84 -11.53
C ASP A 149 -2.73 11.93 -10.08
N SER A 150 -4.02 11.74 -9.89
CA SER A 150 -4.72 11.75 -8.61
C SER A 150 -4.16 10.69 -7.66
N ILE A 151 -4.05 11.02 -6.38
CA ILE A 151 -3.74 10.09 -5.28
C ILE A 151 -5.04 9.89 -4.46
N PRO A 152 -5.93 8.95 -4.87
CA PRO A 152 -7.23 8.78 -4.26
C PRO A 152 -7.24 7.76 -3.12
N SER A 153 -6.23 6.89 -3.02
CA SER A 153 -6.18 5.82 -2.01
C SER A 153 -5.57 6.31 -0.70
N LYS A 154 -5.77 5.53 0.37
CA LYS A 154 -5.04 5.71 1.63
C LYS A 154 -3.53 5.60 1.35
N VAL A 155 -2.73 6.43 1.99
CA VAL A 155 -1.27 6.34 1.90
C VAL A 155 -0.73 5.30 2.88
N ALA A 156 0.45 4.74 2.60
CA ALA A 156 1.17 3.91 3.57
C ALA A 156 2.18 4.76 4.32
N VAL A 157 2.17 4.72 5.65
CA VAL A 157 3.08 5.49 6.51
C VAL A 157 3.96 4.52 7.30
N LEU A 158 5.26 4.80 7.34
CA LEU A 158 6.25 4.01 8.05
C LEU A 158 6.94 4.84 9.13
N ASP A 159 6.97 4.30 10.35
CA ASP A 159 7.97 4.60 11.37
C ASP A 159 9.04 3.50 11.25
N SER A 160 10.23 3.87 10.82
CA SER A 160 11.31 2.93 10.48
C SER A 160 12.33 2.76 11.61
N ASN A 161 12.28 3.62 12.63
CA ASN A 161 13.21 3.63 13.76
C ASN A 161 12.51 3.36 15.12
N ASN A 162 11.19 3.19 15.11
CA ASN A 162 10.32 2.92 16.26
C ASN A 162 10.33 4.03 17.32
N ASP A 163 10.42 5.30 16.89
CA ASP A 163 10.31 6.48 17.75
C ASP A 163 8.88 7.04 17.86
N GLN A 164 7.91 6.37 17.23
CA GLN A 164 6.50 6.72 17.09
C GLN A 164 6.23 7.94 16.19
N LEU A 165 7.19 8.34 15.36
CA LEU A 165 7.06 9.39 14.36
C LEU A 165 7.17 8.78 12.96
N ALA A 166 6.38 9.30 12.04
CA ALA A 166 6.45 8.91 10.64
C ALA A 166 7.75 9.40 10.01
N ASP A 167 8.50 8.45 9.43
CA ASP A 167 9.74 8.69 8.72
C ASP A 167 9.54 8.70 7.21
N ARG A 168 8.62 7.88 6.69
CA ARG A 168 8.41 7.67 5.24
C ARG A 168 6.95 7.47 4.90
N ILE A 169 6.56 7.92 3.72
CA ILE A 169 5.22 7.75 3.17
C ILE A 169 5.32 7.20 1.75
N TYR A 170 4.52 6.18 1.45
CA TYR A 170 4.31 5.71 0.08
C TYR A 170 2.88 6.00 -0.35
N ALA A 171 2.72 6.52 -1.57
CA ALA A 171 1.42 6.83 -2.14
C ALA A 171 1.32 6.29 -3.56
N ALA A 172 0.16 5.74 -3.90
CA ALA A 172 -0.12 5.22 -5.22
C ALA A 172 -1.11 6.15 -5.95
N ASP A 173 -0.85 6.44 -7.23
CA ASP A 173 -1.69 7.33 -8.01
C ASP A 173 -2.47 6.60 -9.14
N THR A 174 -3.42 7.31 -9.74
CA THR A 174 -4.26 6.76 -10.81
C THR A 174 -3.52 6.53 -12.12
N GLY A 175 -2.27 6.99 -12.27
CA GLY A 175 -1.39 6.71 -13.41
C GLY A 175 -0.57 5.44 -13.21
N ALA A 176 -0.86 4.66 -12.16
CA ALA A 176 -0.08 3.52 -11.72
C ALA A 176 1.38 3.87 -11.40
N ASN A 177 1.57 5.04 -10.78
CA ASN A 177 2.83 5.41 -10.15
C ASN A 177 2.78 5.14 -8.65
N VAL A 178 3.95 4.87 -8.09
CA VAL A 178 4.19 4.90 -6.65
C VAL A 178 5.16 6.03 -6.35
N TRP A 179 4.83 6.85 -5.37
CA TRP A 179 5.63 7.97 -4.89
C TRP A 179 6.17 7.63 -3.51
N ARG A 180 7.44 7.97 -3.28
CA ARG A 180 8.07 7.90 -1.96
C ARG A 180 8.33 9.30 -1.44
N LEU A 181 7.97 9.52 -0.18
CA LEU A 181 8.23 10.75 0.55
C LEU A 181 9.07 10.41 1.78
N ASP A 182 10.10 11.20 2.04
CA ASP A 182 11.03 11.03 3.16
C ASP A 182 10.94 12.22 4.11
N LEU A 183 10.75 11.91 5.39
CA LEU A 183 10.57 12.82 6.52
C LEU A 183 11.66 12.61 7.59
N PRO A 184 12.97 12.78 7.28
CA PRO A 184 14.07 12.43 8.19
C PRO A 184 14.22 13.34 9.44
N GLY A 185 13.29 14.27 9.64
CA GLY A 185 13.41 15.34 10.62
C GLY A 185 12.35 16.41 10.44
N LEU A 186 12.72 17.67 10.65
CA LEU A 186 11.80 18.81 10.50
C LEU A 186 11.69 19.21 9.03
N PRO A 187 10.50 19.60 8.53
CA PRO A 187 10.35 20.12 7.16
C PRO A 187 11.14 21.42 6.94
N THR A 188 11.41 22.17 8.02
CA THR A 188 12.17 23.42 8.00
C THR A 188 13.68 23.22 8.07
N ASP A 189 14.17 21.98 8.21
CA ASP A 189 15.61 21.70 8.14
C ASP A 189 16.11 21.94 6.71
N THR A 190 17.00 22.91 6.55
CA THR A 190 17.53 23.27 5.22
C THR A 190 18.64 22.33 4.74
N GLN A 191 19.24 21.55 5.64
CA GLN A 191 20.25 20.54 5.31
C GLN A 191 19.62 19.20 4.99
N ASN A 192 18.55 18.83 5.72
CA ASN A 192 17.80 17.59 5.51
C ASN A 192 16.30 17.85 5.31
N PRO A 193 15.91 18.66 4.30
CA PRO A 193 14.51 18.96 4.07
C PRO A 193 13.74 17.70 3.71
N TRP A 194 12.43 17.72 3.93
CA TRP A 194 11.57 16.66 3.40
C TRP A 194 11.62 16.63 1.88
N SER A 195 11.68 15.43 1.33
CA SER A 195 11.81 15.20 -0.10
C SER A 195 10.80 14.19 -0.60
N ALA A 196 10.46 14.24 -1.88
CA ALA A 196 9.62 13.26 -2.53
C ALA A 196 10.15 12.93 -3.92
N TYR A 197 9.99 11.68 -4.34
CA TYR A 197 10.39 11.25 -5.67
C TYR A 197 9.50 10.14 -6.23
N HIS A 198 9.55 10.01 -7.55
CA HIS A 198 8.82 9.01 -8.32
C HIS A 198 9.49 7.64 -8.16
N PHE A 199 8.98 6.83 -7.23
CA PHE A 199 9.57 5.55 -6.85
C PHE A 199 9.37 4.48 -7.93
N ALA A 200 8.16 4.40 -8.50
CA ALA A 200 7.84 3.42 -9.53
C ALA A 200 6.81 3.96 -10.54
N SER A 201 6.92 3.54 -11.80
CA SER A 201 6.03 3.88 -12.91
C SER A 201 5.62 2.63 -13.68
N MET A 202 4.35 2.23 -13.56
CA MET A 202 3.82 0.99 -14.15
C MET A 202 2.73 1.22 -15.21
N GLY A 203 2.19 2.43 -15.29
CA GLY A 203 1.20 2.81 -16.30
C GLY A 203 1.81 3.07 -17.67
N GLY A 204 0.98 3.03 -18.70
CA GLY A 204 1.34 3.35 -20.08
C GLY A 204 0.30 4.20 -20.79
N GLY A 205 0.60 4.58 -22.04
CA GLY A 205 -0.17 5.58 -22.80
C GLY A 205 -1.32 5.02 -23.65
N ASP A 206 -1.54 3.70 -23.66
CA ASP A 206 -2.64 3.07 -24.40
C ASP A 206 -3.65 2.39 -23.46
N LEU A 207 -4.78 1.96 -24.00
CA LEU A 207 -5.86 1.40 -23.17
C LEU A 207 -5.46 0.11 -22.44
N ALA A 208 -4.54 -0.69 -22.98
CA ALA A 208 -4.12 -1.94 -22.38
C ALA A 208 -3.13 -1.72 -21.22
N SER A 209 -2.33 -0.66 -21.32
CA SER A 209 -1.31 -0.26 -20.36
C SER A 209 -1.73 0.86 -19.40
N ASP A 210 -2.87 1.53 -19.61
CA ASP A 210 -3.55 2.43 -18.66
C ASP A 210 -4.15 1.65 -17.48
N ILE A 211 -3.29 0.89 -16.79
CA ILE A 211 -3.57 0.31 -15.49
C ILE A 211 -3.51 1.41 -14.43
N ARG A 212 -4.26 1.27 -13.34
CA ARG A 212 -4.42 2.33 -12.34
C ARG A 212 -4.37 1.79 -10.93
N PHE A 213 -3.76 2.51 -10.01
CA PHE A 213 -3.82 2.17 -8.58
C PHE A 213 -4.97 2.94 -7.92
N TYR A 214 -5.95 2.20 -7.41
CA TYR A 214 -7.08 2.72 -6.65
C TYR A 214 -7.14 2.15 -5.22
N SER A 215 -6.46 1.04 -4.96
CA SER A 215 -6.24 0.53 -3.62
C SER A 215 -4.98 1.15 -3.00
N GLU A 216 -4.92 1.16 -1.68
CA GLU A 216 -3.74 1.63 -0.98
C GLU A 216 -2.52 0.73 -1.21
N PRO A 217 -1.31 1.31 -1.30
CA PRO A 217 -0.10 0.54 -1.14
C PRO A 217 -0.02 0.01 0.30
N VAL A 218 0.59 -1.16 0.46
CA VAL A 218 0.89 -1.73 1.78
C VAL A 218 2.39 -1.93 1.90
N ILE A 219 2.93 -1.66 3.08
CA ILE A 219 4.36 -1.69 3.32
C ILE A 219 4.74 -2.65 4.45
N ALA A 220 5.89 -3.30 4.31
CA ALA A 220 6.52 -4.07 5.37
C ALA A 220 8.04 -4.00 5.27
N GLN A 221 8.72 -3.65 6.37
CA GLN A 221 10.17 -3.77 6.46
C GLN A 221 10.55 -5.24 6.63
N THR A 222 11.49 -5.72 5.82
CA THR A 222 11.91 -7.12 5.84
C THR A 222 13.30 -7.28 5.22
N ALA A 223 13.81 -8.51 5.15
CA ALA A 223 15.03 -8.84 4.43
C ALA A 223 14.87 -10.17 3.69
N PHE A 224 15.65 -10.36 2.65
CA PHE A 224 15.70 -11.64 1.93
C PHE A 224 17.13 -12.02 1.56
N SER A 225 17.38 -13.33 1.46
CA SER A 225 18.62 -13.86 0.90
C SER A 225 18.63 -13.65 -0.62
N ASN A 226 19.54 -12.78 -1.06
CA ASN A 226 19.80 -12.43 -2.44
C ASN A 226 21.00 -13.21 -2.98
N VAL A 227 20.91 -13.70 -4.21
CA VAL A 227 22.00 -14.40 -4.88
C VAL A 227 22.60 -13.48 -5.96
N ALA A 228 23.90 -13.30 -5.94
CA ALA A 228 24.63 -12.54 -6.95
C ALA A 228 25.90 -13.27 -7.39
N GLU A 229 26.30 -13.06 -8.63
CA GLU A 229 27.60 -13.51 -9.15
C GLU A 229 28.58 -12.34 -9.17
N HIS A 230 29.81 -12.60 -8.73
CA HIS A 230 30.90 -11.65 -8.75
C HIS A 230 32.12 -12.26 -9.44
N THR A 231 32.56 -11.64 -10.52
CA THR A 231 33.76 -12.01 -11.24
C THR A 231 34.94 -11.18 -10.75
N TYR A 232 35.99 -11.86 -10.29
CA TYR A 232 37.24 -11.24 -9.84
C TYR A 232 38.45 -11.94 -10.43
N THR A 233 39.60 -11.27 -10.43
CA THR A 233 40.87 -11.84 -10.85
C THR A 233 41.56 -12.50 -9.66
N ASP A 234 41.89 -13.78 -9.78
CA ASP A 234 42.60 -14.50 -8.72
C ASP A 234 44.10 -14.15 -8.68
N ILE A 235 44.82 -14.70 -7.68
CA ILE A 235 46.27 -14.51 -7.52
C ILE A 235 47.11 -15.00 -8.72
N ASN A 236 46.52 -15.81 -9.59
CA ASN A 236 47.15 -16.38 -10.79
C ASN A 236 46.74 -15.63 -12.07
N ASN A 237 46.07 -14.48 -11.94
CA ASN A 237 45.57 -13.67 -13.05
C ASN A 237 44.47 -14.37 -13.89
N ASN A 238 43.75 -15.33 -13.30
CA ASN A 238 42.59 -15.97 -13.93
C ASN A 238 41.29 -15.22 -13.55
N SER A 239 40.35 -15.17 -14.49
CA SER A 239 38.99 -14.69 -14.22
C SER A 239 38.19 -15.78 -13.50
N VAL A 240 37.75 -15.50 -12.28
CA VAL A 240 36.98 -16.43 -11.45
C VAL A 240 35.63 -15.79 -11.12
N THR A 241 34.54 -16.51 -11.43
CA THR A 241 33.20 -16.12 -11.01
C THR A 241 32.83 -16.88 -9.73
N SER A 242 32.52 -16.13 -8.69
CA SER A 242 32.03 -16.67 -7.41
C SER A 242 30.59 -16.24 -7.18
N LYS A 243 29.85 -17.08 -6.44
CA LYS A 243 28.49 -16.81 -6.02
C LYS A 243 28.49 -16.29 -4.60
N GLN A 244 27.69 -15.27 -4.36
CA GLN A 244 27.52 -14.68 -3.04
C GLN A 244 26.05 -14.68 -2.65
N TYR A 245 25.81 -15.07 -1.41
CA TYR A 245 24.51 -15.04 -0.75
C TYR A 245 24.55 -13.91 0.27
N GLN A 246 23.67 -12.93 0.11
CA GLN A 246 23.61 -11.77 0.99
C GLN A 246 22.19 -11.53 1.46
N SER A 247 21.99 -11.40 2.77
CA SER A 247 20.75 -10.87 3.32
C SER A 247 20.65 -9.38 3.02
N ILE A 248 19.68 -8.98 2.19
CA ILE A 248 19.44 -7.58 1.82
C ILE A 248 18.16 -7.10 2.51
N PRO A 249 18.24 -6.12 3.42
CA PRO A 249 17.05 -5.48 3.97
C PRO A 249 16.40 -4.56 2.94
N TYR A 250 15.07 -4.51 2.95
CA TYR A 250 14.28 -3.66 2.07
C TYR A 250 12.89 -3.39 2.66
N ASP A 251 12.26 -2.32 2.21
CA ASP A 251 10.83 -2.14 2.39
C ASP A 251 10.09 -2.79 1.23
N ALA A 252 9.28 -3.80 1.52
CA ALA A 252 8.35 -4.34 0.57
C ALA A 252 7.19 -3.37 0.39
N VAL A 253 6.99 -2.83 -0.81
CA VAL A 253 5.84 -1.99 -1.15
C VAL A 253 4.97 -2.77 -2.12
N VAL A 254 3.74 -3.08 -1.74
CA VAL A 254 2.84 -3.93 -2.53
C VAL A 254 1.59 -3.19 -2.92
N VAL A 255 1.14 -3.36 -4.16
CA VAL A 255 -0.06 -2.71 -4.69
C VAL A 255 -0.60 -3.50 -5.88
N GLY A 256 -1.93 -3.56 -6.00
CA GLY A 256 -2.60 -4.15 -7.15
C GLY A 256 -3.23 -3.08 -8.03
N SER A 257 -3.20 -3.28 -9.35
CA SER A 257 -3.87 -2.38 -10.28
C SER A 257 -5.31 -2.83 -10.57
N GLY A 258 -6.18 -1.86 -10.78
CA GLY A 258 -7.54 -2.10 -11.20
C GLY A 258 -8.36 -0.83 -11.33
N HIS A 259 -9.04 -0.67 -12.46
CA HIS A 259 -9.87 0.51 -12.69
C HIS A 259 -11.21 0.43 -11.92
N ARG A 260 -11.25 0.98 -10.70
CA ARG A 260 -12.41 0.92 -9.79
C ARG A 260 -13.69 1.56 -10.34
N ALA A 261 -13.59 2.66 -11.07
CA ALA A 261 -14.74 3.31 -11.70
C ALA A 261 -15.32 2.51 -12.89
N ASN A 262 -14.56 1.56 -13.44
CA ASN A 262 -14.96 0.71 -14.56
C ASN A 262 -14.71 -0.79 -14.25
N PRO A 263 -15.42 -1.36 -13.25
CA PRO A 263 -15.16 -2.73 -12.79
C PRO A 263 -15.45 -3.79 -13.85
N LEU A 264 -16.33 -3.50 -14.82
CA LEU A 264 -16.66 -4.40 -15.93
C LEU A 264 -15.70 -4.31 -17.14
N ASN A 265 -14.78 -3.34 -17.18
CA ASN A 265 -13.87 -3.18 -18.31
C ASN A 265 -12.92 -4.38 -18.42
N LYS A 266 -12.72 -4.87 -19.66
CA LYS A 266 -11.87 -6.02 -19.98
C LYS A 266 -10.66 -5.70 -20.86
N SER A 267 -10.41 -4.41 -21.09
CA SER A 267 -9.42 -3.96 -22.08
C SER A 267 -8.04 -3.69 -21.48
N ARG A 268 -7.92 -3.67 -20.15
CA ARG A 268 -6.69 -3.37 -19.40
C ARG A 268 -6.00 -4.65 -18.94
N ASN A 269 -4.68 -4.63 -18.97
CA ASN A 269 -3.83 -5.73 -18.52
C ASN A 269 -3.38 -5.48 -17.08
N ASP A 270 -4.33 -5.52 -16.14
CA ASP A 270 -4.09 -5.29 -14.72
C ASP A 270 -3.14 -6.36 -14.12
N LYS A 271 -2.40 -5.97 -13.07
CA LYS A 271 -1.35 -6.78 -12.44
C LYS A 271 -1.30 -6.53 -10.93
N PHE A 272 -0.60 -7.41 -10.23
CA PHE A 272 -0.20 -7.20 -8.84
C PHE A 272 1.32 -7.00 -8.77
N PHE A 273 1.78 -6.06 -7.95
CA PHE A 273 3.17 -5.66 -7.86
C PHE A 273 3.70 -5.77 -6.43
N VAL A 274 4.95 -6.20 -6.31
CA VAL A 274 5.77 -6.11 -5.10
C VAL A 274 7.08 -5.46 -5.46
N PHE A 275 7.34 -4.29 -4.90
CA PHE A 275 8.58 -3.54 -5.08
C PHE A 275 9.53 -3.75 -3.90
N GLN A 276 10.82 -3.72 -4.18
CA GLN A 276 11.87 -3.71 -3.16
C GLN A 276 12.53 -2.34 -3.09
N ASP A 277 12.18 -1.57 -2.06
CA ASP A 277 12.91 -0.36 -1.75
C ASP A 277 14.11 -0.66 -0.83
N ARG A 278 15.30 -0.67 -1.42
CA ARG A 278 16.56 -0.95 -0.70
C ARG A 278 17.10 0.27 0.06
N ASN A 279 16.48 1.45 -0.05
CA ASN A 279 16.86 2.64 0.70
C ASN A 279 16.07 2.73 2.01
N ILE A 280 16.31 1.82 2.95
CA ILE A 280 15.48 1.66 4.16
C ILE A 280 15.64 2.75 5.24
N ILE A 281 16.63 3.63 5.08
CA ILE A 281 16.89 4.73 6.01
C ILE A 281 16.24 5.99 5.42
N SER A 282 15.35 6.62 6.19
CA SER A 282 14.76 7.90 5.79
C SER A 282 15.84 8.97 5.71
N LYS A 283 15.89 9.68 4.58
CA LYS A 283 16.86 10.74 4.32
C LYS A 283 16.37 11.70 3.24
N SER A 284 16.88 12.92 3.29
CA SER A 284 16.56 13.94 2.29
C SER A 284 17.27 13.64 0.97
N TYR A 285 16.49 13.54 -0.12
CA TYR A 285 16.98 13.49 -1.50
C TYR A 285 16.99 14.88 -2.12
N SER A 286 18.02 15.66 -1.81
CA SER A 286 18.19 17.03 -2.27
C SER A 286 19.66 17.37 -2.48
N SER A 287 19.93 18.41 -3.26
CA SER A 287 21.30 18.91 -3.44
C SER A 287 21.94 19.36 -2.12
N ALA A 288 21.14 19.90 -1.18
CA ALA A 288 21.64 20.32 0.13
C ALA A 288 22.10 19.14 1.00
N ALA A 289 21.36 18.02 0.96
CA ALA A 289 21.69 16.81 1.70
C ALA A 289 22.77 15.95 1.04
N GLY A 290 23.17 16.25 -0.21
CA GLY A 290 24.15 15.48 -0.96
C GLY A 290 23.68 14.08 -1.38
N ASN A 291 22.38 13.77 -1.29
CA ASN A 291 21.82 12.49 -1.72
C ASN A 291 21.15 12.62 -3.09
N THR A 292 21.45 11.69 -4.00
CA THR A 292 20.83 11.60 -5.32
C THR A 292 19.54 10.78 -5.28
N VAL A 293 18.49 11.28 -5.93
CA VAL A 293 17.24 10.55 -6.13
C VAL A 293 17.53 9.23 -6.86
N PRO A 294 17.05 8.07 -6.38
CA PRO A 294 17.16 6.80 -7.10
C PRO A 294 16.37 6.80 -8.40
N ASP A 295 16.81 6.00 -9.38
CA ASP A 295 16.05 5.82 -10.62
C ASP A 295 14.66 5.25 -10.36
N THR A 296 13.67 5.75 -11.10
CA THR A 296 12.28 5.27 -11.04
C THR A 296 12.20 3.84 -11.54
N LEU A 297 11.61 2.95 -10.74
CA LEU A 297 11.40 1.56 -11.12
C LEU A 297 10.36 1.45 -12.24
N THR A 298 10.65 0.61 -13.22
CA THR A 298 9.78 0.26 -14.33
C THR A 298 9.52 -1.25 -14.34
N ILE A 299 8.64 -1.72 -15.23
CA ILE A 299 8.34 -3.16 -15.34
C ILE A 299 9.59 -4.02 -15.61
N SER A 300 10.61 -3.49 -16.29
CA SER A 300 11.87 -4.22 -16.56
C SER A 300 12.71 -4.46 -15.32
N ASP A 301 12.49 -3.68 -14.26
CA ASP A 301 13.19 -3.84 -12.98
C ASP A 301 12.56 -4.92 -12.10
N LEU A 302 11.44 -5.52 -12.53
CA LEU A 302 10.72 -6.55 -11.80
C LEU A 302 10.82 -7.92 -12.48
N TYR A 303 10.71 -8.97 -11.68
CA TYR A 303 10.62 -10.35 -12.15
C TYR A 303 9.16 -10.77 -12.42
N ASP A 304 8.88 -11.44 -13.53
CA ASP A 304 7.53 -12.01 -13.80
C ASP A 304 7.37 -13.35 -13.06
N VAL A 305 6.51 -13.40 -12.05
CA VAL A 305 6.21 -14.63 -11.28
C VAL A 305 4.87 -15.26 -11.67
N THR A 306 4.30 -14.88 -12.82
CA THR A 306 2.97 -15.35 -13.27
C THR A 306 2.92 -16.86 -13.40
N THR A 307 3.95 -17.46 -14.00
CA THR A 307 4.02 -18.91 -14.21
C THR A 307 4.71 -19.60 -13.02
N GLU A 308 5.90 -19.11 -12.67
CA GLU A 308 6.76 -19.73 -11.66
C GLU A 308 7.59 -18.68 -10.92
N SER A 309 7.88 -18.96 -9.65
CA SER A 309 8.84 -18.20 -8.85
C SER A 309 10.26 -18.68 -9.12
N PRO A 310 11.29 -17.83 -8.96
CA PRO A 310 12.68 -18.25 -9.09
C PRO A 310 13.01 -19.26 -8.00
N THR A 311 13.36 -20.47 -8.41
CA THR A 311 13.72 -21.60 -7.54
C THR A 311 15.06 -22.20 -7.98
N GLU A 312 15.27 -22.31 -9.29
CA GLU A 312 16.55 -22.67 -9.88
C GLU A 312 17.60 -21.57 -9.71
N GLU A 313 18.86 -21.98 -9.62
CA GLU A 313 19.98 -21.09 -9.31
C GLU A 313 20.14 -19.93 -10.32
N THR A 314 20.01 -20.21 -11.61
CA THR A 314 20.08 -19.19 -12.67
C THR A 314 18.93 -18.18 -12.57
N ALA A 315 17.74 -18.63 -12.18
CA ALA A 315 16.58 -17.77 -11.94
C ALA A 315 16.78 -16.92 -10.68
N LEU A 316 17.40 -17.46 -9.62
CA LEU A 316 17.75 -16.72 -8.41
C LEU A 316 18.78 -15.62 -8.67
N ILE A 317 19.80 -15.87 -9.49
CA ILE A 317 20.78 -14.86 -9.90
C ILE A 317 20.09 -13.74 -10.72
N THR A 318 19.22 -14.13 -11.66
CA THR A 318 18.44 -13.18 -12.46
C THR A 318 17.52 -12.34 -11.58
N PHE A 319 16.83 -12.98 -10.63
CA PHE A 319 15.99 -12.31 -9.65
C PHE A 319 16.80 -11.34 -8.78
N GLY A 320 18.04 -11.68 -8.43
CA GLY A 320 18.86 -10.84 -7.57
C GLY A 320 19.26 -9.49 -8.16
N GLN A 321 19.16 -9.36 -9.49
CA GLN A 321 19.31 -8.10 -10.22
C GLN A 321 18.02 -7.27 -10.27
N LYS A 322 16.87 -7.86 -9.91
CA LYS A 322 15.56 -7.20 -9.89
C LYS A 322 15.31 -6.48 -8.56
N ARG A 323 14.30 -5.62 -8.58
CA ARG A 323 13.81 -4.82 -7.44
C ARG A 323 12.38 -5.22 -7.09
N GLY A 324 12.12 -6.53 -7.10
CA GLY A 324 10.83 -7.12 -6.76
C GLY A 324 10.26 -7.96 -7.88
N TRP A 325 8.94 -8.17 -7.86
CA TRP A 325 8.24 -9.02 -8.80
C TRP A 325 6.83 -8.50 -9.12
N TYR A 326 6.27 -8.99 -10.21
CA TYR A 326 4.87 -8.77 -10.57
C TYR A 326 4.19 -10.07 -10.97
N TYR A 327 2.88 -10.09 -10.79
CA TYR A 327 2.00 -11.17 -11.20
C TYR A 327 0.95 -10.63 -12.17
N ARG A 328 0.85 -11.23 -13.36
CA ARG A 328 -0.16 -10.87 -14.37
C ARG A 328 -1.43 -11.65 -14.11
N PHE A 329 -2.55 -10.95 -14.11
CA PHE A 329 -3.84 -11.60 -14.12
C PHE A 329 -4.10 -12.27 -15.47
N ALA A 330 -4.60 -13.51 -15.44
CA ALA A 330 -4.73 -14.34 -16.64
C ALA A 330 -6.05 -14.09 -17.37
N ASP A 331 -7.12 -13.79 -16.63
CA ASP A 331 -8.45 -13.59 -17.20
C ASP A 331 -8.65 -12.16 -17.72
N ALA A 332 -9.40 -12.04 -18.81
CA ALA A 332 -9.64 -10.76 -19.46
C ALA A 332 -10.38 -9.78 -18.52
N GLY A 333 -9.72 -8.68 -18.18
CA GLY A 333 -10.25 -7.69 -17.24
C GLY A 333 -10.20 -8.07 -15.78
N GLU A 334 -9.51 -9.15 -15.41
CA GLU A 334 -9.25 -9.44 -14.00
C GLU A 334 -8.40 -8.33 -13.38
N LYS A 335 -8.78 -7.84 -12.20
CA LYS A 335 -8.16 -6.65 -11.58
C LYS A 335 -8.18 -6.69 -10.05
N SER A 336 -7.27 -5.97 -9.40
CA SER A 336 -7.21 -5.81 -7.94
C SER A 336 -7.88 -4.50 -7.54
N LEU A 337 -8.88 -4.55 -6.65
CA LEU A 337 -9.67 -3.38 -6.24
C LEU A 337 -9.60 -3.08 -4.73
N SER A 338 -8.87 -3.90 -3.98
CA SER A 338 -8.66 -3.83 -2.54
C SER A 338 -7.17 -3.86 -2.22
N ALA A 339 -6.83 -3.57 -0.97
CA ALA A 339 -5.46 -3.64 -0.48
C ALA A 339 -5.02 -5.10 -0.28
N ALA A 340 -3.72 -5.29 -0.19
CA ALA A 340 -3.13 -6.57 0.20
C ALA A 340 -2.94 -6.66 1.71
N THR A 341 -2.64 -7.85 2.20
CA THR A 341 -2.23 -8.08 3.59
C THR A 341 -0.90 -8.83 3.61
N ILE A 342 0.08 -8.26 4.31
CA ILE A 342 1.40 -8.86 4.51
C ILE A 342 1.46 -9.43 5.92
N VAL A 343 1.85 -10.70 6.04
CA VAL A 343 2.06 -11.36 7.33
C VAL A 343 3.13 -12.45 7.18
N GLN A 344 4.13 -12.46 8.07
CA GLN A 344 5.20 -13.47 8.11
C GLN A 344 5.82 -13.82 6.74
N GLY A 345 6.26 -12.80 5.99
CA GLY A 345 6.89 -13.02 4.69
C GLY A 345 5.93 -13.51 3.59
N LYS A 346 4.61 -13.49 3.83
CA LYS A 346 3.58 -13.84 2.85
C LYS A 346 2.79 -12.58 2.50
N VAL A 347 2.35 -12.47 1.25
CA VAL A 347 1.41 -11.46 0.77
C VAL A 347 0.13 -12.12 0.29
N PHE A 348 -1.00 -11.63 0.81
CA PHE A 348 -2.34 -12.05 0.44
C PHE A 348 -3.03 -10.90 -0.29
N PHE A 349 -3.59 -11.17 -1.45
CA PHE A 349 -4.28 -10.16 -2.23
C PHE A 349 -5.44 -10.79 -2.99
N THR A 350 -6.44 -9.96 -3.28
CA THR A 350 -7.63 -10.41 -3.99
C THR A 350 -7.77 -9.75 -5.35
N SER A 351 -8.38 -10.45 -6.29
CA SER A 351 -8.77 -9.91 -7.58
C SER A 351 -10.23 -10.18 -7.88
N TYR A 352 -10.77 -9.42 -8.83
CA TYR A 352 -12.12 -9.52 -9.33
C TYR A 352 -12.09 -9.78 -10.83
N VAL A 353 -12.77 -10.83 -11.27
CA VAL A 353 -12.96 -11.13 -12.69
C VAL A 353 -14.37 -10.71 -13.12
N PRO A 354 -14.52 -9.79 -14.08
CA PRO A 354 -15.83 -9.41 -14.60
C PRO A 354 -16.45 -10.53 -15.46
N GLN A 355 -17.68 -10.96 -15.15
CA GLN A 355 -18.38 -11.99 -15.94
C GLN A 355 -18.70 -11.52 -17.38
N THR A 356 -18.93 -12.49 -18.28
CA THR A 356 -19.50 -12.27 -19.62
C THR A 356 -21.03 -12.25 -19.54
N GLY A 357 -21.68 -11.26 -20.17
CA GLY A 357 -23.15 -11.20 -20.25
C GLY A 357 -23.84 -10.40 -19.13
N ALA A 358 -23.09 -9.71 -18.28
CA ALA A 358 -23.64 -8.70 -17.39
C ALA A 358 -24.40 -7.64 -18.21
N THR A 359 -25.69 -7.48 -17.98
CA THR A 359 -26.44 -6.36 -18.56
C THR A 359 -26.11 -5.09 -17.77
N GLU A 360 -26.06 -3.96 -18.46
CA GLU A 360 -25.78 -2.63 -17.86
C GLU A 360 -26.74 -2.26 -16.70
N ASN A 361 -27.85 -2.99 -16.55
CA ASN A 361 -28.91 -2.79 -15.56
C ASN A 361 -28.91 -3.81 -14.40
N ALA A 362 -27.89 -4.64 -14.25
CA ALA A 362 -27.81 -5.54 -13.09
C ALA A 362 -27.52 -4.73 -11.81
N CYS A 363 -28.39 -4.83 -10.80
CA CYS A 363 -28.19 -4.20 -9.49
C CYS A 363 -26.97 -4.76 -8.73
N LEU A 364 -26.42 -5.87 -9.20
CA LEU A 364 -25.17 -6.47 -8.75
C LEU A 364 -24.23 -6.54 -9.94
N VAL A 365 -22.97 -6.13 -9.76
CA VAL A 365 -21.93 -6.31 -10.78
C VAL A 365 -21.54 -7.80 -10.73
N PRO A 366 -21.91 -8.62 -11.72
CA PRO A 366 -21.64 -10.05 -11.63
C PRO A 366 -20.18 -10.31 -11.99
N GLY A 367 -19.50 -11.10 -11.16
CA GLY A 367 -18.11 -11.48 -11.36
C GLY A 367 -17.69 -12.62 -10.47
N GLU A 368 -16.38 -12.83 -10.36
CA GLU A 368 -15.78 -13.82 -9.47
C GLU A 368 -14.66 -13.14 -8.68
N GLY A 369 -14.81 -13.04 -7.36
CA GLY A 369 -13.74 -12.67 -6.46
C GLY A 369 -12.76 -13.83 -6.30
N ARG A 370 -11.48 -13.54 -6.14
CA ARG A 370 -10.42 -14.54 -6.01
C ARG A 370 -9.38 -14.13 -4.99
N LEU A 371 -8.92 -15.06 -4.16
CA LEU A 371 -7.81 -14.87 -3.21
C LEU A 371 -6.54 -15.55 -3.71
N ARG A 372 -5.40 -14.89 -3.54
CA ARG A 372 -4.06 -15.48 -3.74
C ARG A 372 -3.19 -15.26 -2.51
N GLY A 373 -2.39 -16.27 -2.16
CA GLY A 373 -1.35 -16.18 -1.14
C GLY A 373 0.00 -16.51 -1.77
N ARG A 374 0.92 -15.54 -1.77
CA ARG A 374 2.26 -15.67 -2.34
C ARG A 374 3.35 -15.34 -1.33
N ASP A 375 4.53 -15.93 -1.51
CA ASP A 375 5.74 -15.53 -0.81
C ASP A 375 6.07 -14.09 -1.19
N LEU A 376 6.29 -13.25 -0.19
CA LEU A 376 6.55 -11.81 -0.37
C LEU A 376 7.86 -11.59 -1.13
N HIS A 377 8.85 -12.45 -0.92
CA HIS A 377 10.21 -12.21 -1.39
C HIS A 377 10.41 -12.57 -2.85
N LYS A 378 9.91 -13.73 -3.28
CA LYS A 378 10.15 -14.35 -4.58
C LYS A 378 8.85 -14.75 -5.30
N GLY A 379 7.68 -14.47 -4.73
CA GLY A 379 6.40 -14.64 -5.40
C GLY A 379 5.93 -16.09 -5.55
N GLY A 380 6.53 -17.05 -4.84
CA GLY A 380 6.13 -18.45 -4.85
C GLY A 380 4.74 -18.69 -4.27
N LYS A 381 4.03 -19.75 -4.69
CA LYS A 381 2.67 -20.05 -4.20
C LYS A 381 2.73 -20.63 -2.79
N VAL A 382 2.10 -19.98 -1.81
CA VAL A 382 2.13 -20.43 -0.40
C VAL A 382 1.11 -21.53 -0.11
N TYR A 383 0.10 -21.67 -0.97
CA TYR A 383 -0.94 -22.68 -0.82
C TYR A 383 -1.06 -23.54 -2.07
N SER A 384 -1.39 -24.81 -1.86
CA SER A 384 -1.71 -25.79 -2.89
C SER A 384 -3.15 -25.62 -3.31
N ASN A 385 -3.36 -25.37 -4.59
CA ASN A 385 -4.67 -25.47 -5.22
C ASN A 385 -4.48 -25.88 -6.70
N SER A 386 -5.51 -26.49 -7.27
CA SER A 386 -5.57 -26.84 -8.70
C SER A 386 -5.48 -25.60 -9.59
N GLN A 387 -6.04 -24.50 -9.12
CA GLN A 387 -5.90 -23.16 -9.68
C GLN A 387 -4.83 -22.37 -8.92
N ASP A 388 -4.36 -21.28 -9.50
CA ASP A 388 -3.42 -20.37 -8.86
C ASP A 388 -4.08 -19.39 -7.86
N TYR A 389 -5.38 -19.55 -7.63
CA TYR A 389 -6.21 -18.72 -6.78
C TYR A 389 -7.29 -19.57 -6.11
N PHE A 390 -7.88 -19.06 -5.04
CA PHE A 390 -9.10 -19.61 -4.46
C PHE A 390 -10.29 -18.75 -4.85
N LYS A 391 -11.41 -19.39 -5.23
CA LYS A 391 -12.63 -18.68 -5.58
C LYS A 391 -13.30 -18.15 -4.32
N MET A 392 -13.65 -16.87 -4.34
CA MET A 392 -14.42 -16.20 -3.30
C MET A 392 -15.88 -16.02 -3.80
N SER A 393 -16.61 -15.08 -3.21
CA SER A 393 -17.96 -14.71 -3.64
C SER A 393 -17.99 -14.10 -5.05
N GLU A 394 -19.18 -14.01 -5.65
CA GLU A 394 -19.43 -13.35 -6.94
C GLU A 394 -19.36 -11.80 -6.90
N GLN A 395 -18.91 -11.24 -5.78
CA GLN A 395 -18.79 -9.81 -5.54
C GLN A 395 -17.34 -9.34 -5.67
N VAL A 396 -17.14 -8.02 -5.71
CA VAL A 396 -15.80 -7.43 -5.57
C VAL A 396 -15.29 -7.77 -4.17
N PRO A 397 -14.19 -8.54 -4.05
CA PRO A 397 -13.65 -8.91 -2.75
C PRO A 397 -13.03 -7.70 -2.05
N ASP A 398 -13.15 -7.69 -0.72
CA ASP A 398 -12.53 -6.68 0.13
C ASP A 398 -11.12 -7.10 0.57
N THR A 399 -10.41 -6.23 1.26
CA THR A 399 -9.07 -6.49 1.81
C THR A 399 -9.11 -7.67 2.79
N PRO A 400 -8.32 -8.74 2.59
CA PRO A 400 -8.21 -9.84 3.55
C PRO A 400 -7.73 -9.31 4.90
N THR A 401 -8.53 -9.40 5.96
CA THR A 401 -8.19 -8.75 7.22
C THR A 401 -7.53 -9.73 8.19
N LEU A 402 -6.39 -9.35 8.76
CA LEU A 402 -5.69 -10.15 9.76
C LEU A 402 -6.43 -10.08 11.11
N VAL A 403 -6.69 -11.24 11.71
CA VAL A 403 -7.19 -11.35 13.09
C VAL A 403 -6.26 -12.21 13.93
N ILE A 404 -6.04 -11.78 15.17
CA ILE A 404 -5.23 -12.50 16.15
C ILE A 404 -6.15 -12.82 17.34
N PRO A 405 -6.82 -13.99 17.35
CA PRO A 405 -7.65 -14.39 18.48
C PRO A 405 -6.85 -14.49 19.79
N LYS A 406 -7.52 -14.22 20.90
CA LYS A 406 -6.96 -14.42 22.24
C LYS A 406 -6.81 -15.92 22.51
N ASN A 407 -5.58 -16.38 22.70
CA ASN A 407 -5.27 -17.80 22.89
C ASN A 407 -4.81 -18.14 24.33
N GLY A 408 -5.33 -17.45 25.34
CA GLY A 408 -4.91 -17.68 26.74
C GLY A 408 -3.39 -17.53 26.89
N ASP A 409 -2.74 -18.54 27.48
CA ASP A 409 -1.27 -18.62 27.63
C ASP A 409 -0.58 -19.38 26.48
N ASN A 410 -1.32 -19.88 25.49
CA ASN A 410 -0.78 -20.58 24.33
C ASN A 410 -0.29 -19.59 23.25
N SER A 411 0.47 -20.09 22.28
CA SER A 411 0.89 -19.31 21.11
C SER A 411 -0.31 -18.63 20.42
N SER A 412 -0.22 -17.32 20.22
CA SER A 412 -1.17 -16.58 19.40
C SER A 412 -1.11 -17.08 17.95
N TYR A 413 -2.26 -17.36 17.35
CA TYR A 413 -2.37 -17.71 15.94
C TYR A 413 -2.99 -16.54 15.18
N MET A 414 -2.67 -16.42 13.91
CA MET A 414 -3.18 -15.38 13.04
C MET A 414 -3.99 -16.01 11.92
N TYR A 415 -5.15 -15.43 11.65
CA TYR A 415 -6.08 -15.88 10.61
C TYR A 415 -6.46 -14.72 9.72
N LEU A 416 -6.97 -15.02 8.53
CA LEU A 416 -7.61 -14.03 7.67
C LEU A 416 -9.13 -14.16 7.76
N ILE A 417 -9.80 -13.03 7.92
CA ILE A 417 -11.26 -12.89 7.77
C ILE A 417 -11.58 -12.07 6.53
N GLY A 418 -12.84 -12.08 6.11
CA GLY A 418 -13.26 -11.45 4.85
C GLY A 418 -12.90 -12.29 3.61
N ILE A 419 -12.35 -13.50 3.79
CA ILE A 419 -11.98 -14.41 2.70
C ILE A 419 -13.07 -15.44 2.36
N GLY A 420 -14.21 -15.40 3.04
CA GLY A 420 -15.30 -16.37 2.85
C GLY A 420 -14.89 -17.81 3.17
N ASP A 421 -15.47 -18.78 2.46
CA ASP A 421 -15.21 -20.21 2.67
C ASP A 421 -13.83 -20.68 2.18
N VAL A 422 -13.06 -19.80 1.51
CA VAL A 422 -11.70 -20.08 1.03
C VAL A 422 -10.81 -20.66 2.13
N ALA A 423 -10.98 -20.21 3.37
CA ALA A 423 -10.22 -20.72 4.50
C ALA A 423 -10.27 -22.25 4.62
N ASN A 424 -11.40 -22.88 4.28
CA ASN A 424 -11.57 -24.34 4.37
C ASN A 424 -10.81 -25.10 3.28
N ASP A 425 -10.51 -24.46 2.16
CA ASP A 425 -9.85 -25.07 0.99
C ASP A 425 -8.34 -24.82 0.97
N MET A 426 -7.85 -23.92 1.82
CA MET A 426 -6.43 -23.62 1.94
C MET A 426 -5.67 -24.86 2.43
N ILE A 427 -4.65 -25.28 1.67
CA ILE A 427 -3.70 -26.33 2.04
C ILE A 427 -2.30 -25.75 1.89
N LYS A 428 -1.51 -25.70 2.95
CA LYS A 428 -0.19 -25.05 2.92
C LYS A 428 0.78 -25.79 2.00
N LYS A 429 1.60 -25.01 1.28
CA LYS A 429 2.85 -25.48 0.68
C LYS A 429 3.97 -25.15 1.64
N ASP A 430 4.81 -26.13 1.92
CA ASP A 430 5.90 -26.02 2.88
C ASP A 430 7.10 -25.27 2.29
N LEU A 431 6.90 -24.00 1.94
CA LEU A 431 7.92 -23.14 1.32
C LEU A 431 8.67 -22.25 2.33
N LEU A 432 8.20 -22.17 3.58
CA LEU A 432 8.69 -21.21 4.58
C LEU A 432 9.12 -21.85 5.91
N GLY A 433 9.11 -23.18 6.02
CA GLY A 433 9.45 -23.88 7.27
C GLY A 433 8.36 -23.71 8.35
N ASP A 434 8.77 -23.69 9.62
CA ASP A 434 7.86 -23.47 10.76
C ASP A 434 7.19 -22.10 10.65
N ASP A 435 5.91 -22.10 10.28
CA ASP A 435 5.08 -20.89 10.18
C ASP A 435 4.42 -20.51 11.51
N GLY A 436 4.85 -21.14 12.60
CA GLY A 436 4.36 -20.93 13.97
C GLY A 436 2.93 -21.41 14.19
N CYS A 437 2.29 -22.01 13.19
CA CYS A 437 0.93 -22.53 13.30
C CYS A 437 0.90 -23.92 13.93
N ALA A 438 -0.25 -24.26 14.54
CA ALA A 438 -0.46 -25.62 15.01
C ALA A 438 -0.41 -26.62 13.85
N ALA A 439 0.20 -27.79 14.09
CA ALA A 439 0.29 -28.85 13.10
C ALA A 439 -1.12 -29.21 12.57
N GLY A 440 -1.28 -29.18 11.24
CA GLY A 440 -2.56 -29.46 10.57
C GLY A 440 -3.51 -28.26 10.45
N ASP A 441 -3.21 -27.10 11.06
CA ASP A 441 -3.99 -25.88 10.87
C ASP A 441 -3.56 -25.16 9.59
N ASN A 442 -4.19 -25.51 8.47
CA ASN A 442 -3.95 -24.88 7.18
C ASN A 442 -4.59 -23.47 7.05
N LYS A 443 -5.51 -23.10 7.95
CA LYS A 443 -6.19 -21.78 7.96
C LYS A 443 -5.32 -20.72 8.61
N CYS A 444 -4.51 -21.12 9.58
CA CYS A 444 -3.57 -20.24 10.24
C CYS A 444 -2.55 -19.72 9.22
N VAL A 445 -2.44 -18.39 9.10
CA VAL A 445 -1.51 -17.73 8.16
C VAL A 445 -0.16 -17.40 8.80
N GLY A 446 -0.08 -17.51 10.12
CA GLY A 446 1.13 -17.46 10.90
C GLY A 446 0.82 -17.59 12.40
N GLY A 447 1.74 -18.12 13.19
CA GLY A 447 1.58 -18.20 14.63
C GLY A 447 2.81 -17.76 15.41
N GLY A 448 2.59 -17.55 16.71
CA GLY A 448 3.45 -16.78 17.59
C GLY A 448 3.47 -15.30 17.24
N LEU A 449 3.66 -14.43 18.24
CA LEU A 449 4.36 -13.19 17.95
C LEU A 449 5.78 -13.60 17.62
N GLY A 450 6.04 -13.84 16.33
CA GLY A 450 7.39 -13.88 15.77
C GLY A 450 8.03 -12.50 15.83
N VAL A 451 7.95 -11.82 16.97
CA VAL A 451 8.86 -10.73 17.32
C VAL A 451 10.21 -11.34 17.69
N ASN A 452 10.76 -12.13 16.78
CA ASN A 452 12.20 -12.22 16.70
C ASN A 452 12.65 -10.91 16.06
N GLN A 453 12.69 -9.87 16.89
CA GLN A 453 13.49 -8.66 16.77
C GLN A 453 13.45 -7.96 15.40
N ILE A 454 12.93 -6.74 15.41
CA ILE A 454 13.28 -5.69 14.44
C ILE A 454 14.83 -5.68 14.37
N TYR A 455 15.39 -6.31 13.33
CA TYR A 455 16.81 -6.64 13.11
C TYR A 455 17.47 -7.58 14.16
N TYR A 456 17.78 -8.82 13.76
CA TYR A 456 19.13 -9.32 13.45
C TYR A 456 19.08 -10.84 13.24
N HIS A 457 19.57 -11.28 12.07
CA HIS A 457 20.04 -12.65 11.81
C HIS A 457 18.98 -13.78 11.85
N MET A 458 18.48 -14.18 10.68
CA MET A 458 18.12 -15.58 10.52
C MET A 458 19.42 -16.40 10.51
N LYS A 459 19.54 -17.37 11.43
CA LYS A 459 20.42 -18.52 11.19
C LYS A 459 19.65 -19.44 10.24
N GLU A 460 20.00 -19.39 8.97
CA GLU A 460 19.70 -20.47 8.03
C GLU A 460 20.84 -21.49 8.16
N ASN A 461 20.55 -22.64 8.78
CA ASN A 461 21.33 -23.86 8.62
C ASN A 461 20.50 -24.82 7.78
#